data_AF-A0A0G0LDY6-F1
#
_entry.id   AF-A0A0G0LDY6-F1
#
_cell.length_a   1.000
_cell.length_b   1.000
_cell.length_c   1.000
_cell.angle_alpha   90.00
_cell.angle_beta   90.00
_cell.angle_gamma   90.00
#
_symmetry.space_group_name_H-M   'P 1'
#
loop_
_entity.id
_entity.type
_entity.pdbx_description
1 polymer ?
#
loop_
_entity_poly.entity_id
_entity_poly.type
_entity_poly.pdbx_seq_one_letter_code
_entity_poly.pdbx_strand_id
1 'polypeptide(L)'
;MTLSLTPKLIDSYCLWLQNHQYQSNTVRNYLQDLKTYLNFSQNQISEEIITKYFEAISPKNNSSRYLASLSTFCQFLLDQHLTEVNLYKRVKKQLSRQPSMDTKKLLIQYQSFLLKDNKSSLTIKNYLNDIHQYFDWLKSYEIRN
;
A
#
# COMPACT_ATOMS: atom_id res chain seq x y z
N MET A 1 13.54 1.71 10.74
CA MET A 1 13.54 3.06 11.35
C MET A 1 12.11 3.41 11.71
N THR A 2 11.89 3.93 12.92
CA THR A 2 10.59 4.41 13.38
C THR A 2 10.76 5.85 13.85
N LEU A 3 9.93 6.76 13.35
CA LEU A 3 9.96 8.19 13.67
C LEU A 3 8.70 8.56 14.45
N SER A 4 8.87 9.29 15.55
CA SER A 4 7.76 9.86 16.32
C SER A 4 7.32 11.21 15.74
N LEU A 5 6.02 11.38 15.54
CA LEU A 5 5.42 12.56 14.92
C LEU A 5 4.90 13.50 16.01
N THR A 6 5.48 14.71 16.07
CA THR A 6 5.12 15.71 17.08
C THR A 6 4.05 16.68 16.56
N PRO A 7 3.30 17.38 17.43
CA PRO A 7 2.34 18.40 17.00
C PRO A 7 2.97 19.49 16.11
N LYS A 8 4.19 19.94 16.45
CA LYS A 8 4.94 20.93 15.64
C LYS A 8 5.19 20.47 14.21
N LEU A 9 5.32 19.16 14.00
CA LEU A 9 5.50 18.59 12.67
C LEU A 9 4.22 18.69 11.83
N ILE A 10 3.04 18.61 12.46
CA ILE A 10 1.75 18.80 11.79
C ILE A 10 1.59 20.25 11.35
N ASP A 11 1.97 21.20 12.19
CA ASP A 11 1.96 22.63 11.84
C ASP A 11 2.91 22.91 10.67
N SER A 12 4.11 22.33 10.71
CA SER A 12 5.09 22.42 9.64
C SER A 12 4.57 21.82 8.33
N TYR A 13 3.86 20.69 8.41
CA TYR A 13 3.21 20.08 7.25
C TYR A 13 2.09 20.96 6.67
N CYS A 14 1.29 21.61 7.53
CA CYS A 14 0.26 22.56 7.09
C CYS A 14 0.87 23.73 6.29
N LEU A 15 1.94 24.33 6.82
CA LEU A 15 2.68 25.40 6.13
C LEU A 15 3.29 24.91 4.82
N TRP A 16 3.88 23.72 4.81
CA TRP A 16 4.44 23.12 3.61
C TRP A 16 3.37 22.93 2.51
N LEU A 17 2.17 22.47 2.87
CA LEU A 17 1.05 22.36 1.93
C LEU A 17 0.61 23.72 1.37
N GLN A 18 0.55 24.74 2.20
CA GLN A 18 0.20 26.09 1.76
C GLN A 18 1.24 26.66 0.80
N ASN A 19 2.53 26.45 1.09
CA ASN A 19 3.64 26.87 0.23
C ASN A 19 3.65 26.15 -1.13
N HIS A 20 3.15 24.90 -1.17
CA HIS A 20 2.94 24.15 -2.40
C HIS A 20 1.63 24.51 -3.13
N GLN A 21 0.98 25.60 -2.72
CA GLN A 21 -0.22 26.16 -3.35
C GLN A 21 -1.42 25.19 -3.40
N TYR A 22 -1.51 24.26 -2.46
CA TYR A 22 -2.71 23.44 -2.31
C TYR A 22 -3.89 24.32 -1.86
N GLN A 23 -5.06 24.10 -2.48
CA GLN A 23 -6.28 24.80 -2.09
C GLN A 23 -6.66 24.50 -0.63
N SER A 24 -7.28 25.46 0.06
CA SER A 24 -7.63 25.35 1.49
C SER A 24 -8.47 24.10 1.82
N ASN A 25 -9.38 23.71 0.93
CA ASN A 25 -10.16 22.48 1.11
C ASN A 25 -9.28 21.22 1.02
N THR A 26 -8.31 21.19 0.12
CA THR A 26 -7.35 20.10 -0.01
C THR A 26 -6.43 20.01 1.20
N VAL A 27 -5.94 21.16 1.71
CA VAL A 27 -5.16 21.21 2.95
C VAL A 27 -5.96 20.61 4.11
N ARG A 28 -7.22 21.03 4.29
CA ARG A 28 -8.10 20.49 5.34
C ARG A 28 -8.27 18.97 5.21
N ASN A 29 -8.49 18.48 3.98
CA ASN A 29 -8.66 17.04 3.73
C ASN A 29 -7.39 16.26 4.07
N TYR A 30 -6.21 16.73 3.66
CA TYR A 30 -4.94 16.08 3.96
C TYR A 30 -4.64 16.07 5.45
N LEU A 31 -4.92 17.15 6.18
CA LEU A 31 -4.76 17.20 7.63
C LEU A 31 -5.73 16.26 8.35
N GLN A 32 -6.97 16.15 7.89
CA GLN A 32 -7.96 15.24 8.45
C GLN A 32 -7.59 13.77 8.24
N ASP A 33 -7.11 13.44 7.04
CA ASP A 33 -6.64 12.11 6.70
C ASP A 33 -5.37 11.76 7.50
N LEU A 34 -4.46 12.72 7.67
CA LEU A 34 -3.27 12.55 8.51
C LEU A 34 -3.65 12.29 9.97
N LYS A 35 -4.63 13.00 10.54
CA LYS A 35 -5.13 12.71 11.90
C LYS A 35 -5.64 11.28 12.04
N THR A 36 -6.31 10.76 11.01
CA THR A 36 -6.79 9.38 10.99
C THR A 36 -5.63 8.39 11.00
N TYR A 37 -4.58 8.66 10.22
CA TYR A 37 -3.34 7.88 10.25
C TYR A 37 -2.62 7.96 11.60
N LEU A 38 -2.50 9.17 12.18
CA LEU A 38 -1.83 9.39 13.48
C LEU A 38 -2.52 8.63 14.61
N ASN A 39 -3.85 8.64 14.62
CA ASN A 39 -4.62 7.86 15.59
C ASN A 39 -4.37 6.35 15.44
N PHE A 40 -4.35 5.84 14.20
CA PHE A 40 -4.04 4.44 13.93
C PHE A 40 -2.62 4.06 14.37
N SER A 41 -1.66 4.95 14.14
CA SER A 41 -0.22 4.68 14.30
C SER A 41 0.36 5.10 15.65
N GLN A 42 -0.47 5.62 16.56
CA GLN A 42 -0.03 6.16 17.85
C GLN A 42 1.07 7.23 17.69
N ASN A 43 0.89 8.11 16.70
CA ASN A 43 1.83 9.18 16.33
C ASN A 43 3.21 8.66 15.89
N GLN A 44 3.30 7.48 15.28
CA GLN A 44 4.55 6.93 14.77
C GLN A 44 4.49 6.69 13.26
N ILE A 45 5.65 6.66 12.63
CA ILE A 45 5.76 6.27 11.22
C ILE A 45 6.98 5.38 11.00
N SER A 46 6.76 4.28 10.29
CA SER A 46 7.76 3.31 9.85
C SER A 46 7.21 2.55 8.65
N GLU A 47 8.08 1.82 7.94
CA GLU A 47 7.64 0.95 6.83
C GLU A 47 6.62 -0.10 7.30
N GLU A 48 6.81 -0.65 8.50
CA GLU A 48 5.91 -1.65 9.09
C GLU A 48 4.52 -1.06 9.40
N ILE A 49 4.47 0.13 10.01
CA ILE A 49 3.21 0.78 10.36
C ILE A 49 2.45 1.18 9.10
N ILE A 50 3.14 1.71 8.09
CA ILE A 50 2.53 2.03 6.80
C ILE A 50 1.97 0.77 6.15
N THR A 51 2.70 -0.35 6.17
CA THR A 51 2.23 -1.64 5.63
C THR A 51 0.91 -2.08 6.30
N LYS A 52 0.87 -2.08 7.65
CA LYS A 52 -0.35 -2.40 8.41
C LYS A 52 -1.50 -1.44 8.09
N TYR A 53 -1.19 -0.16 7.87
CA TYR A 53 -2.21 0.84 7.51
C TYR A 53 -2.82 0.55 6.14
N PHE A 54 -2.00 0.20 5.14
CA PHE A 54 -2.47 -0.20 3.80
C PHE A 54 -3.49 -1.35 3.88
N GLU A 55 -3.20 -2.38 4.66
CA GLU A 55 -4.08 -3.52 4.87
C GLU A 55 -5.40 -3.10 5.54
N ALA A 56 -5.32 -2.27 6.59
CA ALA A 56 -6.48 -1.82 7.35
C ALA A 56 -7.45 -0.92 6.55
N ILE A 57 -6.95 -0.15 5.57
CA ILE A 57 -7.79 0.75 4.77
C ILE A 57 -8.17 0.19 3.40
N SER A 58 -7.51 -0.86 2.92
CA SER A 58 -7.84 -1.51 1.64
C SER A 58 -9.33 -1.86 1.45
N PRO A 59 -10.10 -2.30 2.48
CA PRO A 59 -11.52 -2.61 2.29
C PRO A 59 -12.45 -1.37 2.26
N LYS A 60 -11.92 -0.15 2.46
CA LYS A 60 -12.72 1.07 2.54
C LYS A 60 -12.84 1.77 1.19
N ASN A 61 -14.02 2.27 0.84
CA ASN A 61 -14.28 3.01 -0.42
C ASN A 61 -13.40 4.26 -0.60
N ASN A 62 -12.91 4.86 0.49
CA ASN A 62 -12.08 6.08 0.46
C ASN A 62 -10.57 5.79 0.57
N SER A 63 -10.15 4.53 0.39
CA SER A 63 -8.75 4.11 0.52
C SER A 63 -7.79 4.91 -0.36
N SER A 64 -8.18 5.20 -1.60
CA SER A 64 -7.37 6.00 -2.53
C SER A 64 -7.07 7.40 -1.99
N ARG A 65 -8.05 8.06 -1.36
CA ARG A 65 -7.87 9.39 -0.76
C ARG A 65 -6.91 9.34 0.42
N TYR A 66 -7.12 8.42 1.35
CA TYR A 66 -6.25 8.28 2.53
C TYR A 66 -4.81 7.96 2.14
N LEU A 67 -4.60 7.08 1.15
CA LEU A 67 -3.28 6.73 0.63
C LEU A 67 -2.61 7.91 -0.10
N ALA A 68 -3.38 8.73 -0.83
CA ALA A 68 -2.85 9.94 -1.46
C ALA A 68 -2.36 10.94 -0.39
N SER A 69 -3.16 11.17 0.65
CA SER A 69 -2.79 12.04 1.78
C SER A 69 -1.53 11.55 2.49
N LEU A 70 -1.42 10.23 2.75
CA LEU A 70 -0.23 9.63 3.36
C LEU A 70 1.00 9.71 2.44
N SER A 71 0.82 9.54 1.13
CA SER A 71 1.89 9.72 0.15
C SER A 71 2.46 11.13 0.17
N THR A 72 1.59 12.15 0.21
CA THR A 72 1.99 13.55 0.29
C THR A 72 2.72 13.84 1.59
N PHE A 73 2.24 13.30 2.71
CA PHE A 73 2.93 13.44 3.99
C PHE A 73 4.32 12.80 4.00
N CYS A 74 4.47 11.61 3.41
CA CYS A 74 5.79 10.98 3.27
C CYS A 74 6.72 11.75 2.32
N GLN A 75 6.18 12.52 1.36
CA GLN A 75 6.98 13.42 0.53
C GLN A 75 7.46 14.61 1.35
N PHE A 76 6.60 15.22 2.17
CA PHE A 76 7.00 16.25 3.12
C PHE A 76 8.14 15.77 4.05
N LEU A 77 8.04 14.58 4.64
CA LEU A 77 9.10 14.05 5.52
C LEU A 77 10.45 13.91 4.79
N LEU A 78 10.42 13.50 3.52
CA LEU A 78 11.62 13.43 2.68
C LEU A 78 12.19 14.83 2.40
N ASP A 79 11.33 15.79 2.03
CA ASP A 79 11.74 17.16 1.70
C ASP A 79 12.29 17.91 2.92
N GLN A 80 11.84 17.56 4.13
CA GLN A 80 12.38 18.08 5.40
C GLN A 80 13.61 17.30 5.88
N HIS A 81 14.12 16.33 5.11
CA HIS A 81 15.23 15.46 5.47
C HIS A 81 15.04 14.67 6.79
N LEU A 82 13.78 14.43 7.20
CA LEU A 82 13.45 13.62 8.37
C LEU A 82 13.53 12.11 8.08
N THR A 83 13.51 11.77 6.79
CA THR A 83 13.70 10.41 6.26
C THR A 83 14.58 10.48 5.03
N GLU A 84 15.46 9.49 4.85
CA GLU A 84 16.33 9.40 3.66
C GLU A 84 15.57 9.01 2.39
N VAL A 85 14.40 8.39 2.54
CA VAL A 85 13.57 7.89 1.44
C VAL A 85 12.10 8.17 1.71
N ASN A 86 11.32 8.32 0.65
CA ASN A 86 9.86 8.38 0.77
C ASN A 86 9.32 7.00 1.18
N LEU A 87 8.97 6.86 2.46
CA LEU A 87 8.54 5.59 3.07
C LEU A 87 7.32 5.00 2.35
N TYR A 88 6.33 5.82 2.00
CA TYR A 88 5.16 5.38 1.25
C TYR A 88 5.53 4.75 -0.10
N LYS A 89 6.38 5.41 -0.89
CA LYS A 89 6.81 4.90 -2.20
C LYS A 89 7.57 3.58 -2.05
N ARG A 90 8.40 3.45 -1.01
CA ARG A 90 9.15 2.22 -0.71
C ARG A 90 8.22 1.05 -0.34
N VAL A 91 7.28 1.27 0.58
CA VAL A 91 6.29 0.26 0.99
C VAL A 91 5.41 -0.13 -0.19
N LYS A 92 4.89 0.84 -0.96
CA LYS A 92 4.09 0.56 -2.16
C LYS A 92 4.86 -0.30 -3.17
N LYS A 93 6.16 -0.05 -3.34
CA LYS A 93 7.04 -0.85 -4.21
C LYS A 93 7.29 -2.26 -3.64
N GLN A 94 7.40 -2.42 -2.32
CA GLN A 94 7.52 -3.74 -1.68
C GLN A 94 6.21 -4.53 -1.84
N LEU A 95 5.06 -3.92 -1.53
CA LEU A 95 3.73 -4.54 -1.65
C LEU A 95 3.40 -4.96 -3.08
N SER A 96 3.80 -4.18 -4.08
CA SER A 96 3.61 -4.55 -5.49
C SER A 96 4.53 -5.67 -5.98
N ARG A 97 5.63 -5.94 -5.26
CA ARG A 97 6.57 -7.03 -5.56
C ARG A 97 6.22 -8.32 -4.82
N GLN A 98 5.41 -8.24 -3.76
CA GLN A 98 4.96 -9.43 -3.05
C GLN A 98 3.89 -10.16 -3.88
N PRO A 99 4.02 -11.49 -4.04
CA PRO A 99 2.94 -12.30 -4.58
C PRO A 99 1.70 -12.10 -3.72
N SER A 100 0.53 -11.94 -4.36
CA SER A 100 -0.71 -11.78 -3.61
C SER A 100 -1.03 -13.03 -2.79
N MET A 101 -1.40 -12.87 -1.51
CA MET A 101 -1.93 -13.96 -0.69
C MET A 101 -3.35 -14.39 -1.13
N ASP A 102 -4.07 -13.51 -1.83
CA ASP A 102 -5.30 -13.88 -2.53
C ASP A 102 -4.96 -14.71 -3.78
N THR A 103 -5.38 -15.97 -3.76
CA THR A 103 -5.17 -16.96 -4.83
C THR A 103 -5.61 -16.45 -6.20
N LYS A 104 -6.72 -15.72 -6.29
CA LYS A 104 -7.22 -15.18 -7.57
C LYS A 104 -6.24 -14.17 -8.15
N LYS A 105 -5.77 -13.25 -7.32
CA LYS A 105 -4.79 -12.24 -7.71
C LYS A 105 -3.42 -12.86 -8.01
N LEU A 106 -3.01 -13.89 -7.28
CA LEU A 106 -1.78 -14.64 -7.53
C LEU A 106 -1.79 -15.29 -8.92
N LEU A 107 -2.91 -15.89 -9.31
CA LEU A 107 -3.07 -16.49 -10.64
C LEU A 107 -3.06 -15.46 -11.77
N ILE A 108 -3.65 -14.28 -11.56
CA ILE A 108 -3.56 -13.15 -12.51
C ILE A 108 -2.10 -12.68 -12.66
N GLN A 109 -1.35 -12.58 -11.55
CA GLN A 109 0.07 -12.23 -11.57
C GLN A 109 0.89 -13.28 -12.32
N TYR A 110 0.65 -14.57 -12.07
CA TYR A 110 1.31 -15.67 -12.77
C TYR A 110 0.99 -15.70 -14.26
N GLN A 111 -0.27 -15.49 -14.64
CA GLN A 111 -0.67 -15.33 -16.05
C GLN A 111 0.09 -14.18 -16.72
N SER A 112 0.17 -13.03 -16.05
CA SER A 112 0.89 -11.86 -16.56
C SER A 112 2.39 -12.12 -16.73
N PHE A 113 2.99 -12.93 -15.84
CA PHE A 113 4.38 -13.37 -15.95
C PHE A 113 4.58 -14.27 -17.18
N LEU A 114 3.72 -15.27 -17.39
CA LEU A 114 3.83 -16.17 -18.55
C LEU A 114 3.61 -15.46 -19.89
N LEU A 115 2.74 -14.44 -19.93
CA LEU A 115 2.57 -13.57 -21.09
C LEU A 115 3.85 -12.80 -21.43
N LYS A 116 4.53 -12.26 -20.41
CA LYS A 116 5.83 -11.58 -20.60
C LYS A 116 6.94 -12.53 -21.03
N ASP A 117 6.86 -13.79 -20.63
CA ASP A 117 7.76 -14.86 -21.06
C ASP A 117 7.38 -15.47 -22.44
N ASN A 118 6.47 -14.82 -23.18
CA ASN A 118 6.03 -15.21 -24.53
C ASN A 118 5.49 -16.65 -24.61
N LYS A 119 4.87 -17.17 -23.55
CA LYS A 119 4.21 -18.48 -23.60
C LYS A 119 2.94 -18.41 -24.48
N SER A 120 2.64 -19.51 -25.17
CA SER A 120 1.42 -19.60 -25.98
C SER A 120 0.17 -19.55 -25.11
N SER A 121 -0.93 -19.04 -25.64
CA SER A 121 -2.23 -18.99 -24.94
C SER A 121 -2.68 -20.37 -24.44
N LEU A 122 -2.40 -21.43 -25.21
CA LEU A 122 -2.70 -22.82 -24.83
C LEU A 122 -1.85 -23.26 -23.63
N THR A 123 -0.55 -22.99 -23.66
CA THR A 123 0.38 -23.30 -22.55
C THR A 123 -0.02 -22.57 -21.28
N ILE A 124 -0.35 -21.27 -21.38
CA ILE A 124 -0.80 -20.46 -20.25
C ILE A 124 -2.07 -21.05 -19.63
N LYS A 125 -3.06 -21.42 -20.46
CA LYS A 125 -4.30 -22.03 -19.99
C LYS A 125 -4.04 -23.34 -19.25
N ASN A 126 -3.17 -24.19 -19.78
CA ASN A 126 -2.82 -25.47 -19.15
C ASN A 126 -2.19 -25.25 -17.77
N TYR A 127 -1.17 -24.39 -17.68
CA TYR A 127 -0.50 -24.11 -16.42
C TYR A 127 -1.43 -23.50 -15.36
N LEU A 128 -2.32 -22.58 -15.76
CA LEU A 128 -3.30 -22.01 -14.84
C LEU A 128 -4.32 -23.05 -14.35
N ASN A 129 -4.72 -23.97 -15.23
CA ASN A 129 -5.65 -25.04 -14.88
C ASN A 129 -5.02 -26.05 -13.91
N ASP A 130 -3.78 -26.45 -14.14
CA ASP A 130 -3.06 -27.39 -13.28
C ASP A 130 -2.88 -26.83 -11.86
N ILE A 131 -2.54 -25.53 -11.75
CA ILE A 131 -2.41 -24.85 -10.44
C ILE A 131 -3.79 -24.72 -9.75
N HIS A 132 -4.86 -24.42 -10.49
CA HIS A 132 -6.21 -24.41 -9.93
C HIS A 132 -6.59 -25.78 -9.37
N GLN A 133 -6.37 -26.84 -10.14
CA GLN A 133 -6.65 -28.22 -9.70
C GLN A 133 -5.85 -28.57 -8.44
N TYR A 134 -4.59 -28.15 -8.36
CA TYR A 134 -3.78 -28.33 -7.15
C TYR A 134 -4.37 -27.59 -5.94
N PHE A 135 -4.81 -26.34 -6.09
CA PHE A 135 -5.45 -25.60 -5.00
C PHE A 135 -6.80 -26.21 -4.57
N ASP A 136 -7.59 -26.71 -5.51
CA ASP A 136 -8.85 -27.39 -5.19
C ASP A 136 -8.62 -28.73 -4.50
N TRP A 137 -7.57 -29.45 -4.89
CA TRP A 137 -7.11 -30.65 -4.20
C TRP A 137 -6.68 -30.34 -2.76
N LEU A 138 -5.88 -29.30 -2.53
CA LEU A 138 -5.46 -28.89 -1.17
C LEU A 138 -6.66 -28.59 -0.26
N LYS A 139 -7.63 -27.81 -0.74
CA LYS A 139 -8.85 -27.52 0.03
C LYS A 139 -9.64 -28.79 0.35
N SER A 140 -9.74 -29.70 -0.61
CA SER A 140 -10.44 -30.96 -0.43
C SER A 140 -9.73 -31.89 0.55
N TYR A 141 -8.40 -31.76 0.67
CA TYR A 141 -7.58 -32.53 1.61
C TYR A 141 -7.66 -31.97 3.04
N GLU A 142 -7.68 -30.64 3.21
CA GLU A 142 -7.89 -29.99 4.51
C GLU A 142 -9.28 -30.24 5.11
N ILE A 143 -10.32 -30.41 4.28
CA ILE A 143 -11.69 -30.69 4.78
C ILE A 143 -11.84 -32.15 5.26
N ARG A 144 -10.93 -33.04 4.85
CA ARG A 144 -11.00 -34.49 5.14
C ARG A 144 -10.12 -34.92 6.31
N ASN A 145 -9.29 -34.04 6.86
CA ASN A 145 -8.44 -34.28 8.03
C ASN A 145 -8.77 -33.25 9.12
#